data_AF-A0A258CC99-F1
#
_entry.id   AF-A0A258CC99-F1
#
_cell.length_a   1.000
_cell.length_b   1.000
_cell.length_c   1.000
_cell.angle_alpha   90.00
_cell.angle_beta   90.00
_cell.angle_gamma   90.00
#
_symmetry.space_group_name_H-M   'P 1'
#
loop_
_entity.id
_entity.type
_entity.pdbx_description
1 polymer ?
#
loop_
_entity_poly.entity_id
_entity_poly.type
_entity_poly.pdbx_seq_one_letter_code
_entity_poly.pdbx_strand_id
1 'polypeptide(L)'
;MSTELPLARLVRRLLFVVVAMFAFGFALVPIYDVMCKAFGINGKTAGAYQGAQTVDEAREVRVQFLATNAAGMVWEFGPVDDQLRVHPGASQEIRFIAYNPTDKPMSAQAVPSVSPSKAAAYFHKTECFCFTQQVLQPGERIEMPVRF
;
A
#
# COMPACT_ATOMS: atom_id res chain seq x y z
N MET A 1 20.48 -36.79 34.36
CA MET A 1 21.44 -37.54 33.53
C MET A 1 21.98 -36.58 32.47
N SER A 2 22.96 -35.76 32.86
CA SER A 2 23.61 -34.80 31.95
C SER A 2 24.66 -35.58 31.18
N THR A 3 24.32 -36.08 29.99
CA THR A 3 25.30 -36.76 29.14
C THR A 3 26.32 -35.73 28.70
N GLU A 4 27.52 -35.77 29.28
CA GLU A 4 28.71 -34.99 28.90
C GLU A 4 29.03 -35.29 27.42
N LEU A 5 28.38 -34.57 26.51
CA LEU A 5 28.69 -34.62 25.10
C LEU A 5 30.12 -34.07 24.93
N PRO A 6 31.01 -34.75 24.19
CA PRO A 6 32.35 -34.21 23.95
C PRO A 6 32.24 -32.81 23.36
N LEU A 7 33.02 -31.85 23.88
CA LEU A 7 32.91 -30.41 23.59
C LEU A 7 32.75 -30.12 22.09
N ALA A 8 33.51 -30.81 21.23
CA ALA A 8 33.43 -30.68 19.77
C ALA A 8 32.05 -31.06 19.18
N ARG A 9 31.37 -32.06 19.75
CA ARG A 9 30.02 -32.48 19.33
C ARG A 9 28.96 -31.49 19.79
N LEU A 10 29.13 -30.88 20.97
CA LEU A 10 28.26 -29.82 21.47
C LEU A 10 28.40 -28.55 20.61
N VAL A 11 29.64 -28.10 20.36
CA VAL A 11 29.93 -26.93 19.51
C VAL A 11 29.39 -27.12 18.10
N ARG A 12 29.56 -28.30 17.48
CA ARG A 12 29.01 -28.59 16.15
C ARG A 12 27.48 -28.54 16.12
N ARG A 13 26.80 -29.02 17.17
CA ARG A 13 25.34 -28.93 17.29
C ARG A 13 24.88 -27.48 17.42
N LEU A 14 25.55 -26.68 18.25
CA LEU A 14 25.22 -25.27 18.43
C LEU A 14 25.42 -24.48 17.14
N LEU A 15 26.51 -24.71 16.40
CA LEU A 15 26.73 -24.11 15.07
C LEU A 15 25.62 -24.48 14.08
N PHE A 16 25.20 -25.74 14.05
CA PHE A 16 24.11 -26.17 13.17
C PHE A 16 22.79 -25.48 13.52
N VAL A 17 22.49 -25.32 14.82
CA VAL A 17 21.30 -24.59 15.28
C VAL A 17 21.36 -23.12 14.86
N VAL A 18 22.51 -22.46 15.00
CA VAL A 18 22.68 -21.07 14.58
C VAL A 18 22.40 -20.90 13.08
N VAL A 19 22.98 -21.76 12.23
CA VAL A 19 22.75 -21.72 10.77
C VAL A 19 21.28 -21.99 10.44
N ALA A 20 20.66 -22.96 11.12
CA ALA A 20 19.25 -23.28 10.91
C ALA A 20 18.32 -22.09 11.28
N MET A 21 18.59 -21.40 12.40
CA MET A 21 17.82 -20.22 12.80
C MET A 21 17.97 -19.06 11.81
N PHE A 22 19.18 -18.84 11.30
CA PHE A 22 19.43 -17.82 10.26
C PHE A 22 18.71 -18.14 8.95
N ALA A 23 18.80 -19.38 8.49
CA ALA A 23 18.11 -19.83 7.28
C ALA A 23 16.59 -19.71 7.43
N PHE A 24 16.04 -20.05 8.60
CA PHE A 24 14.62 -19.90 8.90
C PHE A 24 14.17 -18.44 8.89
N GLY A 25 14.96 -17.53 9.47
CA GLY A 25 14.69 -16.08 9.42
C GLY A 25 14.63 -15.53 7.99
N PHE A 26 15.54 -15.98 7.11
CA PHE A 26 15.50 -15.61 5.70
C PHE A 26 14.31 -16.23 4.95
N ALA A 27 13.95 -17.47 5.26
CA ALA A 27 12.82 -18.17 4.65
C ALA A 27 11.45 -17.60 5.08
N LEU A 28 11.39 -16.90 6.20
CA LEU A 28 10.15 -16.31 6.72
C LEU A 28 9.53 -15.29 5.76
N VAL A 29 10.35 -14.52 5.03
CA VAL A 29 9.89 -13.53 4.04
C VAL A 29 9.10 -14.19 2.89
N PRO A 30 9.66 -15.15 2.11
CA PRO A 30 8.92 -15.79 1.04
C PRO A 30 7.76 -16.65 1.55
N ILE A 31 7.86 -17.26 2.74
CA ILE A 31 6.73 -17.98 3.36
C ILE A 31 5.56 -17.02 3.62
N TYR A 32 5.84 -15.82 4.14
CA TYR A 32 4.83 -14.79 4.35
C TYR A 32 4.15 -14.38 3.05
N ASP A 33 4.93 -14.17 1.98
CA ASP A 33 4.38 -13.78 0.68
C ASP A 33 3.47 -14.87 0.09
N VAL A 34 3.87 -16.14 0.21
CA VAL A 34 3.05 -17.28 -0.24
C VAL A 34 1.76 -17.39 0.58
N MET A 35 1.83 -17.22 1.91
CA MET A 35 0.64 -17.21 2.75
C MET A 35 -0.27 -16.02 2.43
N CYS A 36 0.28 -14.81 2.26
CA CYS A 36 -0.48 -13.64 1.85
C CYS A 36 -1.19 -13.85 0.51
N LYS A 37 -0.56 -14.54 -0.44
CA LYS A 37 -1.15 -14.88 -1.75
C LYS A 37 -2.22 -15.97 -1.65
N ALA A 38 -2.01 -16.98 -0.81
CA ALA A 38 -2.96 -18.09 -0.63
C ALA A 38 -4.24 -17.65 0.10
N PHE A 39 -4.11 -16.80 1.12
CA PHE A 39 -5.24 -16.33 1.92
C PHE A 39 -5.82 -14.98 1.44
N GLY A 40 -5.17 -14.30 0.49
CA GLY A 40 -5.66 -13.05 -0.11
C GLY A 40 -5.71 -11.86 0.86
N ILE A 41 -4.97 -11.92 1.99
CA ILE A 41 -5.13 -11.01 3.12
C ILE A 41 -4.41 -9.67 2.96
N ASN A 42 -3.61 -9.48 1.91
CA ASN A 42 -2.69 -8.35 1.87
C ASN A 42 -3.19 -7.13 1.07
N GLY A 43 -4.29 -7.21 0.32
CA GLY A 43 -4.85 -6.05 -0.39
C GLY A 43 -3.88 -5.27 -1.29
N LYS A 44 -2.64 -5.78 -1.50
CA LYS A 44 -1.62 -5.18 -2.33
C LYS A 44 -2.12 -5.27 -3.76
N THR A 45 -2.22 -4.13 -4.42
CA THR A 45 -2.47 -4.09 -5.85
C THR A 45 -1.38 -4.93 -6.52
N ALA A 46 -1.77 -5.80 -7.47
CA ALA A 46 -0.78 -6.43 -8.33
C ALA A 46 0.07 -5.32 -8.97
N GLY A 47 1.34 -5.60 -9.24
CA GLY A 47 2.27 -4.61 -9.82
C GLY A 47 1.77 -4.00 -11.13
N ALA A 48 2.62 -3.21 -11.80
CA ALA A 48 2.23 -2.50 -13.03
C ALA A 48 1.47 -3.41 -14.02
N TYR A 49 0.26 -2.99 -14.41
CA TYR A 49 -0.62 -3.73 -15.32
C TYR A 49 0.03 -3.87 -16.70
N GLN A 50 0.15 -5.11 -17.21
CA GLN A 50 0.75 -5.42 -18.52
C GLN A 50 -0.26 -5.91 -19.57
N GLY A 51 -1.56 -5.78 -19.32
CA GLY A 51 -2.61 -6.20 -20.25
C GLY A 51 -2.92 -5.14 -21.31
N ALA A 52 -3.55 -5.55 -22.42
CA ALA A 52 -4.18 -4.62 -23.35
C ALA A 52 -5.39 -3.97 -22.66
N GLN A 53 -5.42 -2.64 -22.54
CA GLN A 53 -6.57 -1.90 -22.02
C GLN A 53 -7.71 -1.98 -23.05
N THR A 54 -8.61 -2.95 -22.87
CA THR A 54 -9.90 -2.95 -23.54
C THR A 54 -10.94 -2.36 -22.59
N VAL A 55 -11.61 -1.30 -23.04
CA VAL A 55 -12.67 -0.65 -22.27
C VAL A 55 -13.95 -1.44 -22.44
N ASP A 56 -14.57 -1.82 -21.33
CA ASP A 56 -15.87 -2.49 -21.30
C ASP A 56 -16.99 -1.45 -21.08
N GLU A 57 -17.59 -0.98 -22.17
CA GLU A 57 -18.67 0.01 -22.13
C GLU A 57 -20.02 -0.57 -21.66
N ALA A 58 -20.18 -1.90 -21.65
CA ALA A 58 -21.44 -2.54 -21.28
C ALA A 58 -21.68 -2.54 -19.76
N ARG A 59 -20.63 -2.32 -18.95
CA ARG A 59 -20.70 -2.30 -17.49
C ARG A 59 -20.23 -0.97 -16.93
N GLU A 60 -20.96 -0.46 -15.96
CA GLU A 60 -20.61 0.73 -15.19
C GLU A 60 -20.26 0.34 -13.75
N VAL A 61 -19.14 0.83 -13.26
CA VAL A 61 -18.69 0.65 -11.87
C VAL A 61 -18.69 2.02 -11.19
N ARG A 62 -19.27 2.09 -10.00
CA ARG A 62 -19.16 3.27 -9.15
C ARG A 62 -17.93 3.11 -8.26
N VAL A 63 -17.03 4.09 -8.32
CA VAL A 63 -15.91 4.23 -7.40
C VAL A 63 -16.21 5.39 -6.47
N GLN A 64 -16.12 5.16 -5.17
CA GLN A 64 -16.26 6.19 -4.15
C GLN A 64 -14.89 6.52 -3.57
N PHE A 65 -14.63 7.81 -3.39
CA PHE A 65 -13.36 8.32 -2.87
C PHE A 65 -13.60 8.88 -1.48
N LEU A 66 -12.76 8.44 -0.55
CA LEU A 66 -12.82 8.84 0.85
C LEU A 66 -11.44 9.30 1.28
N ALA A 67 -11.41 10.36 2.08
CA ALA A 67 -10.21 10.89 2.70
C ALA A 67 -10.45 11.04 4.20
N THR A 68 -9.50 10.57 5.00
CA THR A 68 -9.53 10.71 6.45
C THR A 68 -8.16 11.15 6.94
N ASN A 69 -8.13 12.15 7.81
CA ASN A 69 -6.91 12.64 8.41
C ASN A 69 -6.51 11.80 9.63
N ALA A 70 -5.21 11.77 9.90
CA ALA A 70 -4.70 11.21 11.15
C ALA A 70 -5.18 12.05 12.36
N ALA A 71 -5.27 11.43 13.53
CA ALA A 71 -5.64 12.13 14.75
C ALA A 71 -4.66 13.28 15.02
N GLY A 72 -5.19 14.50 15.19
CA GLY A 72 -4.40 15.72 15.42
C GLY A 72 -3.88 16.40 14.14
N MET A 73 -4.14 15.84 12.94
CA MET A 73 -3.85 16.52 11.68
C MET A 73 -4.98 17.50 11.34
N VAL A 74 -4.64 18.78 11.32
CA VAL A 74 -5.57 19.90 11.07
C VAL A 74 -5.72 20.26 9.59
N TRP A 75 -5.02 19.57 8.69
CA TRP A 75 -5.10 19.82 7.26
C TRP A 75 -6.51 19.59 6.72
N GLU A 76 -6.91 20.36 5.71
CA GLU A 76 -8.09 20.00 4.93
C GLU A 76 -7.64 19.10 3.78
N PHE A 77 -8.10 17.86 3.76
CA PHE A 77 -7.75 16.89 2.73
C PHE A 77 -8.99 16.11 2.28
N GLY A 78 -9.28 16.14 0.98
CA GLY A 78 -10.47 15.51 0.42
C GLY A 78 -10.48 15.44 -1.10
N PRO A 79 -11.28 14.53 -1.69
CA PRO A 79 -11.53 14.54 -3.12
C PRO A 79 -12.37 15.77 -3.51
N VAL A 80 -12.21 16.23 -4.76
CA VAL A 80 -13.10 17.24 -5.34
C VAL A 80 -14.49 16.64 -5.62
N ASP A 81 -14.52 15.38 -6.06
CA ASP A 81 -15.73 14.62 -6.36
C ASP A 81 -15.78 13.35 -5.51
N ASP A 82 -16.86 13.15 -4.73
CA ASP A 82 -16.94 12.00 -3.82
C ASP A 82 -17.10 10.65 -4.55
N GLN A 83 -17.57 10.66 -5.80
CA GLN A 83 -17.84 9.45 -6.56
C GLN A 83 -17.68 9.68 -8.06
N LEU A 84 -17.22 8.63 -8.75
CA LEU A 84 -17.14 8.60 -10.21
C LEU A 84 -17.77 7.31 -10.74
N ARG A 85 -18.46 7.40 -11.87
CA ARG A 85 -18.92 6.25 -12.65
C ARG A 85 -17.91 5.99 -13.75
N VAL A 86 -17.41 4.76 -13.83
CA VAL A 86 -16.31 4.39 -14.71
C VAL A 86 -16.61 3.09 -15.43
N HIS A 87 -16.05 2.96 -16.62
CA HIS A 87 -16.04 1.71 -17.36
C HIS A 87 -14.74 0.95 -17.06
N PRO A 88 -14.81 -0.34 -16.69
CA PRO A 88 -13.61 -1.14 -16.48
C PRO A 88 -12.66 -1.07 -17.68
N GLY A 89 -11.38 -0.82 -17.41
CA GLY A 89 -10.34 -0.67 -18.44
C GLY A 89 -10.13 0.76 -18.94
N ALA A 90 -11.07 1.68 -18.71
CA ALA A 90 -10.86 3.10 -19.01
C ALA A 90 -9.94 3.74 -17.97
N SER A 91 -8.96 4.53 -18.42
CA SER A 91 -8.15 5.36 -17.51
C SER A 91 -8.94 6.58 -17.10
N GLN A 92 -9.04 6.79 -15.79
CA GLN A 92 -9.80 7.90 -15.21
C GLN A 92 -8.90 8.72 -14.29
N GLU A 93 -9.24 9.99 -14.12
CA GLU A 93 -8.55 10.91 -13.22
C GLU A 93 -9.53 11.49 -12.22
N ILE A 94 -9.09 11.60 -10.97
CA ILE A 94 -9.76 12.38 -9.92
C ILE A 94 -8.75 13.32 -9.28
N ARG A 95 -9.23 14.46 -8.77
CA ARG A 95 -8.38 15.43 -8.07
C ARG A 95 -8.69 15.45 -6.57
N PHE A 96 -7.63 15.52 -5.77
CA PHE A 96 -7.69 15.71 -4.33
C PHE A 96 -7.13 17.07 -3.96
N ILE A 97 -7.77 17.76 -3.03
CA ILE A 97 -7.28 19.02 -2.47
C ILE A 97 -6.59 18.71 -1.16
N ALA A 98 -5.40 19.29 -0.96
CA ALA A 98 -4.72 19.36 0.34
C ALA A 98 -4.44 20.82 0.69
N TYR A 99 -4.76 21.21 1.92
CA TYR A 99 -4.54 22.55 2.42
C TYR A 99 -3.96 22.52 3.84
N ASN A 100 -2.91 23.30 4.06
CA ASN A 100 -2.28 23.49 5.36
C ASN A 100 -2.76 24.80 6.02
N PRO A 101 -3.73 24.75 6.96
CA PRO A 101 -4.21 25.95 7.65
C PRO A 101 -3.26 26.48 8.73
N THR A 102 -2.12 25.83 8.96
CA THR A 102 -1.20 26.23 10.03
C THR A 102 -0.27 27.36 9.61
N ASP A 103 0.39 27.95 10.59
CA ASP A 103 1.39 29.01 10.46
C ASP A 103 2.81 28.47 10.23
N LYS A 104 2.98 27.15 10.12
CA LYS A 104 4.27 26.49 9.93
C LYS A 104 4.27 25.50 8.77
N PRO A 105 5.43 25.26 8.13
CA PRO A 105 5.56 24.21 7.14
C PRO A 105 5.21 22.86 7.78
N MET A 106 4.41 22.07 7.08
CA MET A 106 4.01 20.74 7.53
C MET A 106 4.24 19.73 6.40
N SER A 107 4.53 18.49 6.80
CA SER A 107 4.76 17.41 5.87
C SER A 107 3.74 16.31 6.11
N ALA A 108 3.14 15.80 5.04
CA ALA A 108 2.19 14.70 5.11
C ALA A 108 2.41 13.71 3.96
N GLN A 109 1.91 12.49 4.14
CA GLN A 109 1.92 11.46 3.12
C GLN A 109 0.57 10.75 3.17
N ALA A 110 -0.13 10.66 2.04
CA ALA A 110 -1.36 9.89 1.96
C ALA A 110 -1.03 8.39 1.92
N VAL A 111 -1.81 7.58 2.64
CA VAL A 111 -1.72 6.12 2.61
C VAL A 111 -2.96 5.57 1.91
N PRO A 112 -2.84 4.96 0.72
CA PRO A 112 -3.99 4.48 -0.02
C PRO A 112 -4.50 3.15 0.54
N SER A 113 -5.83 2.98 0.52
CA SER A 113 -6.47 1.68 0.66
C SER A 113 -7.61 1.54 -0.34
N VAL A 114 -7.96 0.30 -0.69
CA VAL A 114 -9.08 -0.02 -1.59
C VAL A 114 -9.99 -1.00 -0.88
N SER A 115 -11.29 -0.70 -0.87
CA SER A 115 -12.32 -1.56 -0.29
C SER A 115 -13.46 -1.72 -1.29
N PRO A 116 -14.06 -2.93 -1.43
CA PRO A 116 -13.74 -4.17 -0.72
C PRO A 116 -12.41 -4.80 -1.18
N SER A 117 -11.80 -5.66 -0.34
CA SER A 117 -10.49 -6.26 -0.62
C SER A 117 -10.41 -7.02 -1.94
N LYS A 118 -11.52 -7.64 -2.37
CA LYS A 118 -11.62 -8.32 -3.68
C LYS A 118 -11.43 -7.36 -4.87
N ALA A 119 -11.77 -6.09 -4.73
CA ALA A 119 -11.61 -5.08 -5.76
C ALA A 119 -10.17 -4.57 -5.88
N ALA A 120 -9.36 -4.69 -4.82
CA ALA A 120 -7.98 -4.19 -4.80
C ALA A 120 -7.08 -4.85 -5.87
N ALA A 121 -7.39 -6.09 -6.29
CA ALA A 121 -6.67 -6.77 -7.36
C ALA A 121 -6.93 -6.18 -8.76
N TYR A 122 -8.01 -5.44 -8.94
CA TYR A 122 -8.46 -4.89 -10.23
C TYR A 122 -8.28 -3.38 -10.33
N PHE A 123 -7.97 -2.71 -9.22
CA PHE A 123 -7.77 -1.27 -9.19
C PHE A 123 -6.30 -0.94 -9.39
N HIS A 124 -5.94 -0.51 -10.61
CA HIS A 124 -4.55 -0.25 -11.00
C HIS A 124 -4.28 1.25 -11.01
N LYS A 125 -3.57 1.75 -9.99
CA LYS A 125 -3.13 3.16 -9.97
C LYS A 125 -1.95 3.32 -10.93
N THR A 126 -2.10 4.16 -11.94
CA THR A 126 -1.06 4.39 -12.96
C THR A 126 -0.05 5.44 -12.52
N GLU A 127 -0.41 6.34 -11.61
CA GLU A 127 0.46 7.42 -11.12
C GLU A 127 0.44 7.54 -9.59
N CYS A 128 1.63 7.64 -8.97
CA CYS A 128 1.85 7.56 -7.52
C CYS A 128 2.25 8.89 -6.85
N PHE A 129 1.90 10.05 -7.42
CA PHE A 129 2.32 11.35 -6.85
C PHE A 129 1.74 11.64 -5.47
N CYS A 130 0.51 11.19 -5.18
CA CYS A 130 -0.10 11.37 -3.86
C CYS A 130 0.58 10.59 -2.72
N PHE A 131 1.42 9.59 -3.02
CA PHE A 131 1.99 8.69 -2.00
C PHE A 131 3.44 9.00 -1.69
N THR A 132 3.99 10.08 -2.25
CA THR A 132 5.25 10.63 -1.77
C THR A 132 4.97 11.65 -0.67
N GLN A 133 5.98 11.89 0.16
CA GLN A 133 5.89 12.88 1.22
C GLN A 133 5.79 14.28 0.59
N GLN A 134 4.69 14.98 0.85
CA GLN A 134 4.43 16.33 0.39
C GLN A 134 4.66 17.31 1.54
N VAL A 135 5.39 18.39 1.26
CA VAL A 135 5.61 19.49 2.21
C VAL A 135 4.78 20.67 1.76
N LEU A 136 3.87 21.13 2.60
CA LEU A 136 3.07 22.33 2.38
C LEU A 136 3.51 23.46 3.30
N GLN A 137 3.71 24.63 2.71
CA GLN A 137 3.95 25.88 3.39
C GLN A 137 2.70 26.35 4.15
N PRO A 138 2.85 27.32 5.08
CA PRO A 138 1.71 27.91 5.78
C PRO A 138 0.68 28.49 4.81
N GLY A 139 -0.59 28.10 4.95
CA GLY A 139 -1.69 28.56 4.09
C GLY A 139 -1.64 28.02 2.65
N GLU A 140 -0.73 27.09 2.33
CA GLU A 140 -0.62 26.54 0.99
C GLU A 140 -1.74 25.54 0.71
N ARG A 141 -2.37 25.69 -0.46
CA ARG A 141 -3.36 24.75 -1.01
C ARG A 141 -2.85 24.20 -2.32
N ILE A 142 -2.83 22.89 -2.45
CA ILE A 142 -2.45 22.19 -3.69
C ILE A 142 -3.57 21.25 -4.15
N GLU A 143 -3.60 21.01 -5.44
CA GLU A 143 -4.45 20.02 -6.07
C GLU A 143 -3.58 18.88 -6.59
N MET A 144 -3.94 17.65 -6.22
CA MET A 144 -3.18 16.45 -6.50
C MET A 144 -4.03 15.52 -7.38
N PRO A 145 -3.72 15.40 -8.68
CA PRO A 145 -4.42 14.44 -9.54
C PRO A 145 -4.00 13.00 -9.21
N VAL A 146 -4.97 12.09 -9.29
CA VAL A 146 -4.79 10.65 -9.13
C VAL A 146 -5.39 9.97 -10.34
N ARG A 147 -4.55 9.26 -11.09
CA ARG A 147 -4.94 8.48 -12.26
C ARG A 147 -4.95 6.99 -11.93
N PHE A 148 -6.00 6.31 -12.37
CA PHE A 148 -6.25 4.89 -12.14
C PHE A 148 -6.97 4.26 -13.34
#